data_AF-A0A8T9MVB1-F1
#
_entry.id   AF-A0A8T9MVB1-F1
#
_cell.length_a   1.000
_cell.length_b   1.000
_cell.length_c   1.000
_cell.angle_alpha   90.00
_cell.angle_beta   90.00
_cell.angle_gamma   90.00
#
_symmetry.space_group_name_H-M   'P 1'
#
loop_
_entity.id
_entity.type
_entity.pdbx_description
1 polymer ?
#
loop_
_entity_poly.entity_id
_entity_poly.type
_entity_poly.pdbx_seq_one_letter_code
_entity_poly.pdbx_strand_id
1 'polypeptide(L)'
;MVKNYRTAAQSTYPRFAEDLPAESDIAACAAQLHNGEANTFPERIEKYARLRLADFGATLMELADPAANRLLNRQALPHAAEMLKRDPPPDAYQCARFVHGLMRQSQTNSTAAVYLAYLYAVGRFVPQSLCEAAAWAHQAADAGDWRATKLLADILLAAPHAAPELYYETVSNDTYVILSDLKEAGLSTKEIEQQKKAFLGNRQAVMETVRRQLLRAGEQGDPTAQVRLQQLIDTEAMPAEAADARYTGIKNWLAIYAERSDQPDPAPL
;
A
#
# COMPACT_ATOMS: atom_id res chain seq x y z
N MET A 1 5.39 8.00 32.72
CA MET A 1 5.37 7.11 31.53
C MET A 1 5.94 7.88 30.35
N VAL A 2 7.02 7.40 29.74
CA VAL A 2 7.52 7.97 28.48
C VAL A 2 6.44 7.71 27.43
N LYS A 3 5.81 8.77 26.89
CA LYS A 3 4.87 8.61 25.78
C LYS A 3 5.69 8.15 24.57
N ASN A 4 5.40 6.94 24.07
CA ASN A 4 5.97 6.45 22.82
C ASN A 4 5.70 7.48 21.71
N TYR A 5 6.65 7.68 20.79
CA TYR A 5 6.53 8.67 19.71
C TYR A 5 5.25 8.47 18.88
N ARG A 6 4.76 7.22 18.77
CA ARG A 6 3.49 6.89 18.09
C ARG A 6 2.28 7.48 18.80
N THR A 7 2.20 7.35 20.12
CA THR A 7 1.15 7.95 20.94
C THR A 7 1.20 9.48 20.90
N ALA A 8 2.41 10.06 20.91
CA ALA A 8 2.60 11.49 20.76
C ALA A 8 2.15 11.99 19.38
N ALA A 9 2.43 11.22 18.32
CA ALA A 9 2.00 11.55 16.97
C ALA A 9 0.46 11.59 16.85
N GLN A 10 -0.25 10.60 17.43
CA GLN A 10 -1.73 10.56 17.40
C GLN A 10 -2.37 11.80 18.01
N SER A 11 -1.74 12.39 19.03
CA SER A 11 -2.22 13.62 19.67
C SER A 11 -1.91 14.88 18.87
N THR A 12 -0.95 14.82 17.94
CA THR A 12 -0.36 15.98 17.24
C THR A 12 -1.00 16.23 15.86
N TYR A 13 -1.48 15.18 15.19
CA TYR A 13 -2.05 15.26 13.85
C TYR A 13 -3.56 14.99 13.91
N PRO A 14 -4.42 16.03 13.87
CA PRO A 14 -5.86 15.85 13.81
C PRO A 14 -6.27 15.82 12.34
N ARG A 15 -6.47 14.62 11.79
CA ARG A 15 -7.19 14.30 10.54
C ARG A 15 -6.90 12.84 10.22
N PHE A 16 -7.86 11.95 10.44
CA PHE A 16 -7.84 10.64 9.78
C PHE A 16 -9.15 10.48 9.02
N ALA A 17 -9.03 10.34 7.70
CA ALA A 17 -10.09 9.85 6.83
C ALA A 17 -10.35 8.34 7.02
N GLU A 18 -9.63 7.72 7.96
CA GLU A 18 -9.54 6.28 8.19
C GLU A 18 -9.85 6.00 9.66
N ASP A 19 -10.75 5.04 9.93
CA ASP A 19 -11.08 4.58 11.27
C ASP A 19 -9.95 3.71 11.83
N LEU A 20 -8.87 4.36 12.30
CA LEU A 20 -7.67 3.70 12.78
C LEU A 20 -7.95 2.98 14.12
N PRO A 21 -7.57 1.69 14.26
CA PRO A 21 -7.67 0.99 15.53
C PRO A 21 -6.84 1.63 16.65
N ALA A 22 -7.16 1.29 17.90
CA ALA A 22 -6.43 1.80 19.06
C ALA A 22 -4.94 1.41 18.99
N GLU A 23 -4.06 2.35 19.36
CA GLU A 23 -2.60 2.13 19.29
C GLU A 23 -2.18 0.91 20.13
N SER A 24 -2.78 0.76 21.31
CA SER A 24 -2.54 -0.35 22.22
C SER A 24 -2.81 -1.71 21.56
N ASP A 25 -3.87 -1.80 20.76
CA ASP A 25 -4.28 -3.05 20.12
C ASP A 25 -3.34 -3.40 18.98
N ILE A 26 -2.93 -2.40 18.19
CA ILE A 26 -1.93 -2.60 17.12
C ILE A 26 -0.58 -3.01 17.73
N ALA A 27 -0.18 -2.39 18.84
CA ALA A 27 1.06 -2.73 19.55
C ALA A 27 1.02 -4.15 20.13
N ALA A 28 -0.09 -4.55 20.76
CA ALA A 28 -0.28 -5.89 21.30
C ALA A 28 -0.30 -6.96 20.20
N CYS A 29 -1.00 -6.70 19.09
CA CYS A 29 -1.01 -7.59 17.93
C CYS A 29 0.41 -7.73 17.33
N ALA A 30 1.16 -6.63 17.19
CA ALA A 30 2.53 -6.68 16.69
C ALA A 30 3.45 -7.47 17.63
N ALA A 31 3.26 -7.39 18.95
CA ALA A 31 4.00 -8.21 19.91
C ALA A 31 3.70 -9.71 19.75
N GLN A 32 2.42 -10.10 19.63
CA GLN A 32 2.04 -11.50 19.37
C GLN A 32 2.69 -12.04 18.08
N LEU A 33 2.58 -11.28 16.99
CA LEU A 33 3.16 -11.66 15.69
C LEU A 33 4.70 -11.76 15.76
N HIS A 34 5.36 -10.84 16.44
CA HIS A 34 6.83 -10.85 16.58
C HIS A 34 7.33 -12.06 17.39
N ASN A 35 6.59 -12.45 18.43
CA ASN A 35 6.92 -13.60 19.28
C ASN A 35 6.55 -14.96 18.66
N GLY A 36 5.89 -14.98 17.50
CA GLY A 36 5.38 -16.21 16.88
C GLY A 36 4.17 -16.81 17.60
N GLU A 37 3.45 -16.01 18.39
CA GLU A 37 2.23 -16.40 19.08
C GLU A 37 1.03 -16.43 18.11
N ALA A 38 -0.05 -17.12 18.48
CA ALA A 38 -1.29 -17.10 17.71
C ALA A 38 -1.91 -15.70 17.73
N ASN A 39 -2.18 -15.12 16.55
CA ASN A 39 -2.82 -13.81 16.45
C ASN A 39 -4.29 -13.90 16.91
N THR A 40 -4.63 -13.17 17.98
CA THR A 40 -6.00 -13.09 18.50
C THR A 40 -6.79 -11.89 17.99
N PHE A 41 -6.18 -11.04 17.17
CA PHE A 41 -6.76 -9.79 16.70
C PHE A 41 -7.37 -9.93 15.30
N PRO A 42 -8.47 -9.21 14.99
CA PRO A 42 -9.09 -9.23 13.67
C PRO A 42 -8.19 -8.62 12.59
N GLU A 43 -8.45 -8.97 11.33
CA GLU A 43 -7.70 -8.49 10.15
C GLU A 43 -7.53 -6.96 10.11
N ARG A 44 -8.56 -6.22 10.57
CA ARG A 44 -8.53 -4.75 10.65
C ARG A 44 -7.40 -4.20 11.52
N ILE A 45 -6.95 -4.95 12.53
CA ILE A 45 -5.81 -4.59 13.41
C ILE A 45 -4.53 -5.23 12.89
N GLU A 46 -4.61 -6.51 12.52
CA GLU A 46 -3.47 -7.31 12.06
C GLU A 46 -2.72 -6.63 10.89
N LYS A 47 -3.44 -6.02 9.93
CA LYS A 47 -2.80 -5.35 8.79
C LYS A 47 -1.82 -4.26 9.21
N TYR A 48 -2.18 -3.44 10.20
CA TYR A 48 -1.31 -2.37 10.70
C TYR A 48 -0.13 -2.93 11.50
N ALA A 49 -0.36 -3.98 12.28
CA ALA A 49 0.67 -4.66 13.05
C ALA A 49 1.72 -5.31 12.13
N ARG A 50 1.28 -6.02 11.08
CA ARG A 50 2.17 -6.60 10.06
C ARG A 50 3.05 -5.54 9.40
N LEU A 51 2.49 -4.39 9.06
CA LEU A 51 3.26 -3.30 8.44
C LEU A 51 4.30 -2.68 9.38
N ARG A 52 4.10 -2.71 10.71
CA ARG A 52 5.13 -2.28 11.67
C ARG A 52 6.33 -3.24 11.72
N LEU A 53 6.10 -4.52 11.39
CA LEU A 53 7.09 -5.60 11.44
C LEU A 53 7.71 -5.89 10.07
N ALA A 54 7.08 -5.43 8.99
CA ALA A 54 7.52 -5.68 7.63
C ALA A 54 8.89 -5.04 7.35
N ASP A 55 9.72 -5.77 6.61
CA ASP A 55 11.04 -5.30 6.21
C ASP A 55 10.94 -4.45 4.94
N PHE A 56 11.05 -3.12 5.12
CA PHE A 56 11.18 -2.15 4.04
C PHE A 56 12.63 -1.72 3.79
N GLY A 57 13.60 -2.45 4.34
CA GLY A 57 15.02 -2.11 4.32
C GLY A 57 15.57 -1.90 2.91
N ALA A 58 15.23 -2.78 1.97
CA ALA A 58 15.65 -2.65 0.56
C ALA A 58 15.19 -1.32 -0.05
N THR A 59 13.90 -0.98 0.09
CA THR A 59 13.31 0.27 -0.41
C THR A 59 13.92 1.50 0.27
N LEU A 60 14.16 1.45 1.59
CA LEU A 60 14.82 2.53 2.32
C LEU A 60 16.29 2.72 1.92
N MET A 61 17.01 1.63 1.64
CA MET A 61 18.38 1.69 1.12
C MET A 61 18.42 2.36 -0.25
N GLU A 62 17.47 2.01 -1.13
CA GLU A 62 17.36 2.61 -2.46
C GLU A 62 16.99 4.10 -2.41
N LEU A 63 16.15 4.52 -1.45
CA LEU A 63 15.85 5.94 -1.21
C LEU A 63 17.08 6.73 -0.75
N ALA A 64 17.97 6.09 0.01
CA ALA A 64 19.21 6.69 0.50
C ALA A 64 20.35 6.66 -0.54
N ASP A 65 20.27 5.78 -1.55
CA ASP A 65 21.34 5.56 -2.52
C ASP A 65 21.46 6.72 -3.53
N PRO A 66 22.62 7.41 -3.61
CA PRO A 66 22.87 8.44 -4.62
C PRO A 66 22.80 7.94 -6.06
N ALA A 67 23.05 6.65 -6.34
CA ALA A 67 22.93 6.11 -7.71
C ALA A 67 21.46 5.98 -8.14
N ALA A 68 20.61 5.36 -7.33
CA ALA A 68 19.17 5.29 -7.59
C ALA A 68 18.54 6.68 -7.77
N ASN A 69 18.89 7.64 -6.90
CA ASN A 69 18.39 9.02 -7.01
C ASN A 69 18.83 9.71 -8.32
N ARG A 70 20.04 9.44 -8.82
CA ARG A 70 20.50 9.96 -10.13
C ARG A 70 19.69 9.40 -11.29
N LEU A 71 19.37 8.10 -11.28
CA LEU A 71 18.56 7.48 -12.34
C LEU A 71 17.15 8.12 -12.43
N LEU A 72 16.60 8.58 -11.30
CA LEU A 72 15.32 9.28 -11.24
C LEU A 72 15.39 10.80 -11.49
N ASN A 73 16.59 11.36 -11.65
CA ASN A 73 16.81 12.81 -11.62
C ASN A 73 16.16 13.45 -10.36
N ARG A 74 16.43 12.87 -9.19
CA ARG A 74 15.93 13.36 -7.89
C ARG A 74 17.09 13.64 -6.93
N GLN A 75 16.86 14.54 -6.00
CA GLN A 75 17.83 14.83 -4.95
C GLN A 75 17.69 13.82 -3.81
N ALA A 76 18.78 13.17 -3.44
CA ALA A 76 18.83 12.31 -2.26
C ALA A 76 18.59 13.11 -0.98
N LEU A 77 17.96 12.47 0.02
CA LEU A 77 17.65 13.06 1.32
C LEU A 77 18.45 12.34 2.42
N PRO A 78 19.78 12.52 2.51
CA PRO A 78 20.63 11.74 3.42
C PRO A 78 20.24 11.92 4.89
N HIS A 79 19.86 13.14 5.29
CA HIS A 79 19.36 13.42 6.63
C HIS A 79 18.09 12.62 6.97
N ALA A 80 17.25 12.28 5.98
CA ALA A 80 16.07 11.44 6.20
C ALA A 80 16.48 10.00 6.52
N ALA A 81 17.45 9.45 5.78
CA ALA A 81 17.98 8.12 6.04
C ALA A 81 18.66 8.04 7.42
N GLU A 82 19.43 9.07 7.81
CA GLU A 82 20.07 9.15 9.13
C GLU A 82 19.03 9.24 10.25
N MET A 83 18.00 10.08 10.09
CA MET A 83 16.91 10.22 11.06
C MET A 83 16.22 8.88 11.34
N LEU A 84 16.02 8.05 10.31
CA LEU A 84 15.41 6.72 10.41
C LEU A 84 16.31 5.67 11.08
N LYS A 85 17.63 5.87 11.09
CA LYS A 85 18.60 4.96 11.72
C LYS A 85 18.84 5.27 13.21
N ARG A 86 18.39 6.41 13.71
CA ARG A 86 18.62 6.82 15.11
C ARG A 86 17.94 5.88 16.10
N ASP A 87 18.74 5.41 17.06
CA ASP A 87 18.33 4.65 18.23
C ASP A 87 19.09 5.19 19.45
N PRO A 88 18.40 5.74 20.48
CA PRO A 88 16.95 5.87 20.62
C PRO A 88 16.33 6.83 19.58
N PRO A 89 15.03 6.68 19.28
CA PRO A 89 14.34 7.59 18.38
C PRO A 89 14.40 9.04 18.91
N PRO A 90 14.45 10.03 18.02
CA PRO A 90 14.43 11.45 18.38
C PRO A 90 13.20 11.84 19.21
N ASP A 91 13.31 12.97 19.91
CA ASP A 91 12.16 13.51 20.63
C ASP A 91 10.99 13.88 19.68
N ALA A 92 9.79 14.00 20.24
CA ALA A 92 8.57 14.23 19.47
C ALA A 92 8.62 15.51 18.62
N TYR A 93 9.30 16.56 19.10
CA TYR A 93 9.45 17.81 18.36
C TYR A 93 10.37 17.64 17.14
N GLN A 94 11.49 16.93 17.29
CA GLN A 94 12.37 16.58 16.19
C GLN A 94 11.65 15.73 15.14
N CYS A 95 10.85 14.75 15.58
CA CYS A 95 10.03 13.92 14.71
C CYS A 95 9.03 14.76 13.90
N ALA A 96 8.26 15.63 14.55
CA ALA A 96 7.28 16.48 13.88
C ALA A 96 7.93 17.46 12.88
N ARG A 97 9.08 18.06 13.25
CA ARG A 97 9.85 18.92 12.35
C ARG A 97 10.37 18.18 11.14
N PHE A 98 10.85 16.95 11.32
CA PHE A 98 11.32 16.10 10.24
C PHE A 98 10.21 15.80 9.23
N VAL A 99 9.04 15.35 9.72
CA VAL A 99 7.87 15.07 8.88
C VAL A 99 7.42 16.33 8.13
N HIS A 100 7.33 17.48 8.82
CA HIS A 100 6.99 18.74 8.15
C HIS A 100 8.01 19.11 7.07
N GLY A 101 9.31 18.89 7.32
CA GLY A 101 10.37 19.09 6.34
C GLY A 101 10.18 18.24 5.09
N LEU A 102 9.78 16.97 5.23
CA LEU A 102 9.46 16.10 4.09
C LEU A 102 8.22 16.60 3.33
N MET A 103 7.15 17.03 4.02
CA MET A 103 5.94 17.57 3.38
C MET A 103 6.21 18.82 2.54
N ARG A 104 7.18 19.66 2.93
CA ARG A 104 7.59 20.81 2.12
C ARG A 104 8.37 20.37 0.87
N GLN A 105 9.24 19.38 1.02
CA GLN A 105 10.10 18.89 -0.06
C GLN A 105 9.33 18.01 -1.07
N SER A 106 8.25 17.35 -0.66
CA SER A 106 7.43 16.51 -1.54
C SER A 106 6.74 17.27 -2.68
N GLN A 107 6.65 18.60 -2.58
CA GLN A 107 6.13 19.47 -3.64
C GLN A 107 7.01 19.48 -4.89
N THR A 108 8.30 19.19 -4.75
CA THR A 108 9.27 19.24 -5.87
C THR A 108 10.13 17.98 -5.98
N ASN A 109 10.16 17.15 -4.94
CA ASN A 109 10.99 15.94 -4.88
C ASN A 109 10.15 14.73 -4.46
N SER A 110 9.84 13.86 -5.42
CA SER A 110 9.09 12.61 -5.20
C SER A 110 9.73 11.71 -4.13
N THR A 111 11.06 11.76 -3.95
CA THR A 111 11.76 11.01 -2.89
C THR A 111 11.19 11.33 -1.50
N ALA A 112 10.84 12.59 -1.23
CA ALA A 112 10.24 12.98 0.05
C ALA A 112 8.82 12.40 0.20
N ALA A 113 8.05 12.33 -0.89
CA ALA A 113 6.74 11.68 -0.89
C ALA A 113 6.85 10.17 -0.64
N VAL A 114 7.85 9.48 -1.18
CA VAL A 114 8.08 8.05 -0.85
C VAL A 114 8.43 7.85 0.62
N TYR A 115 9.26 8.72 1.21
CA TYR A 115 9.51 8.69 2.66
C TYR A 115 8.22 8.92 3.45
N LEU A 116 7.40 9.91 3.10
CA LEU A 116 6.11 10.15 3.77
C LEU A 116 5.20 8.93 3.68
N ALA A 117 5.08 8.32 2.50
CA ALA A 117 4.29 7.11 2.30
C ALA A 117 4.72 5.98 3.24
N TYR A 118 6.03 5.75 3.34
CA TYR A 118 6.59 4.77 4.27
C TYR A 118 6.26 5.12 5.73
N LEU A 119 6.49 6.37 6.15
CA LEU A 119 6.24 6.83 7.52
C LEU A 119 4.78 6.62 7.93
N TYR A 120 3.83 6.95 7.05
CA TYR A 120 2.41 6.73 7.26
C TYR A 120 2.02 5.25 7.24
N ALA A 121 2.59 4.44 6.34
CA ALA A 121 2.30 3.02 6.24
C ALA A 121 2.67 2.25 7.53
N VAL A 122 3.80 2.58 8.16
CA VAL A 122 4.30 1.90 9.37
C VAL A 122 4.01 2.67 10.67
N GLY A 123 3.44 3.87 10.57
CA GLY A 123 3.20 4.77 11.70
C GLY A 123 4.50 5.16 12.41
N ARG A 124 5.54 5.52 11.66
CA ARG A 124 6.81 6.01 12.21
C ARG A 124 6.81 7.54 12.22
N PHE A 125 7.00 8.16 13.39
CA PHE A 125 6.93 9.62 13.62
C PHE A 125 5.56 10.29 13.35
N VAL A 126 4.70 9.66 12.57
CA VAL A 126 3.30 10.02 12.31
C VAL A 126 2.38 8.92 12.82
N PRO A 127 1.09 9.19 13.05
CA PRO A 127 0.14 8.13 13.26
C PRO A 127 -0.02 7.34 11.96
N GLN A 128 -0.24 6.04 12.09
CA GLN A 128 -0.37 5.15 10.95
C GLN A 128 -1.62 5.51 10.14
N SER A 129 -1.50 5.57 8.82
CA SER A 129 -2.65 5.69 7.91
C SER A 129 -2.30 5.16 6.53
N LEU A 130 -3.10 4.22 6.07
CA LEU A 130 -2.95 3.65 4.74
C LEU A 130 -3.48 4.61 3.68
N CYS A 131 -4.52 5.41 3.98
CA CYS A 131 -5.01 6.44 3.07
C CYS A 131 -3.96 7.52 2.79
N GLU A 132 -3.27 8.03 3.82
CA GLU A 132 -2.15 8.97 3.63
C GLU A 132 -0.98 8.28 2.92
N ALA A 133 -0.65 7.03 3.30
CA ALA A 133 0.40 6.28 2.60
C ALA A 133 0.10 6.13 1.10
N ALA A 134 -1.14 5.81 0.75
CA ALA A 134 -1.62 5.71 -0.62
C ALA A 134 -1.47 7.03 -1.36
N ALA A 135 -1.95 8.14 -0.78
CA ALA A 135 -1.90 9.45 -1.40
C ALA A 135 -0.46 9.86 -1.75
N TRP A 136 0.46 9.75 -0.79
CA TRP A 136 1.87 10.11 -1.02
C TRP A 136 2.56 9.15 -2.00
N ALA A 137 2.27 7.85 -1.92
CA ALA A 137 2.89 6.87 -2.81
C ALA A 137 2.39 7.01 -4.25
N HIS A 138 1.08 7.15 -4.47
CA HIS A 138 0.52 7.36 -5.81
C HIS A 138 1.02 8.68 -6.42
N GLN A 139 1.09 9.76 -5.64
CA GLN A 139 1.69 11.01 -6.11
C GLN A 139 3.13 10.83 -6.61
N ALA A 140 3.95 10.07 -5.87
CA ALA A 140 5.33 9.79 -6.28
C ALA A 140 5.40 8.83 -7.49
N ALA A 141 4.56 7.80 -7.53
CA ALA A 141 4.48 6.85 -8.63
C ALA A 141 4.04 7.53 -9.94
N ASP A 142 3.11 8.48 -9.87
CA ASP A 142 2.65 9.26 -11.01
C ASP A 142 3.71 10.26 -11.49
N ALA A 143 4.60 10.69 -10.60
CA ALA A 143 5.81 11.45 -10.95
C ALA A 143 6.96 10.57 -11.51
N GLY A 144 6.71 9.29 -11.75
CA GLY A 144 7.67 8.33 -12.31
C GLY A 144 8.66 7.74 -11.31
N ASP A 145 8.45 7.92 -10.00
CA ASP A 145 9.34 7.37 -8.98
C ASP A 145 9.03 5.89 -8.72
N TRP A 146 9.76 4.98 -9.37
CA TRP A 146 9.52 3.54 -9.24
C TRP A 146 9.59 3.00 -7.83
N ARG A 147 10.36 3.67 -6.94
CA ARG A 147 10.46 3.29 -5.53
C ARG A 147 9.12 3.40 -4.82
N ALA A 148 8.25 4.33 -5.25
CA ALA A 148 6.89 4.45 -4.74
C ALA A 148 6.00 3.28 -5.19
N THR A 149 6.10 2.91 -6.46
CA THR A 149 5.40 1.77 -7.06
C THR A 149 5.79 0.45 -6.36
N LYS A 150 7.09 0.26 -6.09
CA LYS A 150 7.59 -0.86 -5.27
C LYS A 150 7.09 -0.82 -3.84
N LEU A 151 7.10 0.36 -3.20
CA LEU A 151 6.62 0.50 -1.84
C LEU A 151 5.15 0.06 -1.72
N LEU A 152 4.29 0.45 -2.67
CA LEU A 152 2.89 -0.02 -2.71
C LEU A 152 2.81 -1.56 -2.83
N ALA A 153 3.64 -2.14 -3.69
CA ALA A 153 3.74 -3.60 -3.85
C ALA A 153 4.17 -4.29 -2.54
N ASP A 154 5.21 -3.76 -1.87
CA ASP A 154 5.71 -4.30 -0.61
C ASP A 154 4.68 -4.17 0.53
N ILE A 155 3.91 -3.06 0.59
CA ILE A 155 2.82 -2.90 1.55
C ILE A 155 1.75 -3.98 1.33
N LEU A 156 1.35 -4.24 0.07
CA LEU A 156 0.37 -5.28 -0.25
C LEU A 156 0.88 -6.70 0.04
N LEU A 157 2.18 -6.97 -0.19
CA LEU A 157 2.79 -8.25 0.15
C LEU A 157 2.80 -8.48 1.66
N ALA A 158 3.11 -7.45 2.44
CA ALA A 158 3.12 -7.51 3.90
C ALA A 158 1.70 -7.60 4.49
N ALA A 159 0.75 -6.88 3.92
CA ALA A 159 -0.62 -6.79 4.39
C ALA A 159 -1.63 -6.69 3.22
N PRO A 160 -2.04 -7.82 2.63
CA PRO A 160 -2.97 -7.83 1.48
C PRO A 160 -4.29 -7.10 1.75
N HIS A 161 -4.78 -7.15 2.99
CA HIS A 161 -6.00 -6.48 3.44
C HIS A 161 -5.89 -4.94 3.50
N ALA A 162 -4.73 -4.36 3.18
CA ALA A 162 -4.55 -2.93 2.98
C ALA A 162 -4.98 -2.47 1.57
N ALA A 163 -5.27 -3.39 0.65
CA ALA A 163 -5.67 -3.06 -0.72
C ALA A 163 -6.86 -2.09 -0.82
N PRO A 164 -7.92 -2.19 0.02
CA PRO A 164 -9.00 -1.20 -0.01
C PRO A 164 -8.50 0.22 0.23
N GLU A 165 -7.69 0.46 1.26
CA GLU A 165 -7.21 1.82 1.54
C GLU A 165 -6.20 2.33 0.51
N LEU A 166 -5.43 1.43 -0.12
CA LEU A 166 -4.40 1.78 -1.10
C LEU A 166 -4.94 2.01 -2.51
N TYR A 167 -6.00 1.31 -2.91
CA TYR A 167 -6.42 1.23 -4.32
C TYR A 167 -7.91 1.52 -4.56
N TYR A 168 -8.70 1.87 -3.54
CA TYR A 168 -10.13 2.15 -3.74
C TYR A 168 -10.37 3.27 -4.76
N GLU A 169 -9.58 4.35 -4.73
CA GLU A 169 -9.71 5.44 -5.69
C GLU A 169 -9.38 5.00 -7.11
N THR A 170 -8.26 4.30 -7.31
CA THR A 170 -7.87 3.74 -8.62
C THR A 170 -8.96 2.81 -9.17
N VAL A 171 -9.45 1.89 -8.34
CA VAL A 171 -10.52 0.95 -8.71
C VAL A 171 -11.82 1.70 -9.04
N SER A 172 -12.14 2.76 -8.30
CA SER A 172 -13.33 3.59 -8.56
C SER A 172 -13.21 4.34 -9.88
N ASN A 173 -12.05 4.91 -10.20
CA ASN A 173 -11.79 5.58 -11.46
C ASN A 173 -11.87 4.61 -12.63
N ASP A 174 -11.26 3.42 -12.51
CA ASP A 174 -11.35 2.37 -13.53
C ASP A 174 -12.77 1.85 -13.74
N THR A 175 -13.56 1.74 -12.66
CA THR A 175 -14.97 1.35 -12.72
C THR A 175 -15.80 2.43 -13.41
N TYR A 176 -15.52 3.70 -13.14
CA TYR A 176 -16.24 4.84 -13.73
C TYR A 176 -16.12 4.85 -15.25
N VAL A 177 -14.95 4.47 -15.80
CA VAL A 177 -14.72 4.39 -17.25
C VAL A 177 -15.70 3.46 -17.97
N ILE A 178 -16.14 2.37 -17.31
CA ILE A 178 -17.04 1.36 -17.90
C ILE A 178 -18.45 1.40 -17.29
N LEU A 179 -18.79 2.44 -16.53
CA LEU A 179 -20.01 2.48 -15.73
C LEU A 179 -21.29 2.43 -16.58
N SER A 180 -21.27 3.02 -17.78
CA SER A 180 -22.41 2.99 -18.71
C SER A 180 -22.70 1.56 -19.17
N ASP A 181 -21.67 0.86 -19.65
CA ASP A 181 -21.77 -0.52 -20.13
C ASP A 181 -22.28 -1.46 -19.02
N LEU A 182 -21.79 -1.29 -17.78
CA LEU A 182 -22.25 -2.08 -16.64
C LEU A 182 -23.73 -1.84 -16.31
N LYS A 183 -24.20 -0.61 -16.44
CA LYS A 183 -25.62 -0.27 -16.21
C LYS A 183 -26.51 -0.80 -17.34
N GLU A 184 -26.03 -0.76 -18.58
CA GLU A 184 -26.72 -1.37 -19.73
C GLU A 184 -26.82 -2.90 -19.57
N ALA A 185 -25.80 -3.53 -18.99
CA ALA A 185 -25.81 -4.93 -18.58
C ALA A 185 -26.66 -5.22 -17.32
N GLY A 186 -27.40 -4.23 -16.79
CA GLY A 186 -28.36 -4.41 -15.71
C GLY A 186 -27.80 -4.33 -14.28
N LEU A 187 -26.51 -4.05 -14.09
CA LEU A 187 -25.93 -3.98 -12.74
C LEU A 187 -26.37 -2.73 -12.00
N SER A 188 -26.83 -2.90 -10.77
CA SER A 188 -27.11 -1.79 -9.87
C SER A 188 -25.82 -1.20 -9.28
N THR A 189 -25.86 0.09 -8.92
CA THR A 189 -24.75 0.76 -8.21
C THR A 189 -24.34 0.01 -6.94
N LYS A 190 -25.29 -0.64 -6.26
CA LYS A 190 -25.03 -1.42 -5.05
C LYS A 190 -24.21 -2.68 -5.35
N GLU A 191 -24.54 -3.40 -6.42
CA GLU A 191 -23.78 -4.58 -6.84
C GLU A 191 -22.38 -4.22 -7.30
N ILE A 192 -22.24 -3.14 -8.07
CA ILE A 192 -20.92 -2.62 -8.49
C ILE A 192 -20.07 -2.33 -7.25
N GLU A 193 -20.61 -1.63 -6.25
CA GLU A 193 -19.88 -1.31 -5.02
C GLU A 193 -19.51 -2.57 -4.21
N GLN A 194 -20.41 -3.56 -4.17
CA GLN A 194 -20.12 -4.85 -3.54
C GLN A 194 -18.99 -5.60 -4.27
N GLN A 195 -19.00 -5.59 -5.61
CA GLN A 195 -17.97 -6.24 -6.41
C GLN A 195 -16.62 -5.54 -6.33
N LYS A 196 -16.59 -4.20 -6.24
CA LYS A 196 -15.34 -3.46 -5.96
C LYS A 196 -14.71 -3.91 -4.64
N LYS A 197 -15.50 -4.05 -3.58
CA LYS A 197 -15.04 -4.55 -2.28
C LYS A 197 -14.56 -5.99 -2.37
N ALA A 198 -15.30 -6.85 -3.09
CA ALA A 198 -14.92 -8.24 -3.31
C ALA A 198 -13.60 -8.37 -4.07
N PHE A 199 -13.39 -7.55 -5.12
CA PHE A 199 -12.14 -7.50 -5.88
C PHE A 199 -10.97 -7.07 -5.00
N LEU A 200 -11.12 -5.97 -4.25
CA LEU A 200 -10.07 -5.45 -3.37
C LEU A 200 -9.74 -6.38 -2.18
N GLY A 201 -10.70 -7.20 -1.75
CA GLY A 201 -10.48 -8.23 -0.72
C GLY A 201 -10.01 -9.58 -1.27
N ASN A 202 -9.99 -9.78 -2.58
CA ASN A 202 -9.64 -11.07 -3.16
C ASN A 202 -8.12 -11.23 -3.26
N ARG A 203 -7.56 -12.25 -2.60
CA ARG A 203 -6.11 -12.52 -2.60
C ARG A 203 -5.49 -12.58 -4.00
N GLN A 204 -6.13 -13.24 -4.96
CA GLN A 204 -5.58 -13.36 -6.33
C GLN A 204 -5.55 -11.99 -7.03
N ALA A 205 -6.62 -11.20 -6.91
CA ALA A 205 -6.66 -9.84 -7.46
C ALA A 205 -5.61 -8.91 -6.81
N VAL A 206 -5.37 -9.07 -5.50
CA VAL A 206 -4.33 -8.31 -4.79
C VAL A 206 -2.93 -8.71 -5.28
N MET A 207 -2.65 -10.01 -5.45
CA MET A 207 -1.35 -10.46 -5.99
C MET A 207 -1.13 -10.00 -7.44
N GLU A 208 -2.17 -9.99 -8.26
CA GLU A 208 -2.10 -9.40 -9.60
C GLU A 208 -1.88 -7.87 -9.56
N THR A 209 -2.41 -7.19 -8.54
CA THR A 209 -2.09 -5.78 -8.32
C THR A 209 -0.62 -5.57 -7.98
N VAL A 210 -0.04 -6.42 -7.11
CA VAL A 210 1.40 -6.42 -6.80
C VAL A 210 2.23 -6.64 -8.08
N ARG A 211 1.87 -7.64 -8.89
CA ARG A 211 2.54 -7.91 -10.17
C ARG A 211 2.52 -6.68 -11.08
N ARG A 212 1.35 -6.06 -11.29
CA ARG A 212 1.22 -4.85 -12.12
C ARG A 212 2.09 -3.70 -11.60
N GLN A 213 2.18 -3.51 -10.28
CA GLN A 213 3.06 -2.49 -9.71
C GLN A 213 4.53 -2.79 -9.99
N LEU A 214 4.99 -4.02 -9.80
CA LEU A 214 6.39 -4.37 -10.08
C LEU A 214 6.71 -4.22 -11.58
N LEU A 215 5.79 -4.59 -12.48
CA LEU A 215 5.97 -4.34 -13.91
C LEU A 215 6.04 -2.84 -14.24
N ARG A 216 5.12 -2.04 -13.68
CA ARG A 216 5.15 -0.56 -13.80
C ARG A 216 6.44 0.04 -13.26
N ALA A 217 6.99 -0.49 -12.17
CA ALA A 217 8.29 -0.06 -11.64
C ALA A 217 9.42 -0.30 -12.64
N GLY A 218 9.41 -1.46 -13.32
CA GLY A 218 10.36 -1.76 -14.40
C GLY A 218 10.23 -0.83 -15.60
N GLU A 219 9.00 -0.52 -16.01
CA GLU A 219 8.71 0.47 -17.07
C GLU A 219 9.18 1.89 -16.71
N GLN A 220 9.14 2.23 -15.43
CA GLN A 220 9.67 3.49 -14.88
C GLN A 220 11.21 3.51 -14.78
N GLY A 221 11.87 2.37 -14.97
CA GLY A 221 13.33 2.26 -14.98
C GLY A 221 13.96 1.58 -13.75
N ASP A 222 13.17 0.90 -12.89
CA ASP A 222 13.71 0.11 -11.78
C ASP A 222 14.59 -1.05 -12.30
N PRO A 223 15.90 -1.06 -12.00
CA PRO A 223 16.78 -2.13 -12.46
C PRO A 223 16.54 -3.47 -11.74
N THR A 224 15.77 -3.49 -10.65
CA THR A 224 15.56 -4.67 -9.81
C THR A 224 14.15 -5.26 -9.87
N ALA A 225 13.21 -4.59 -10.55
CA ALA A 225 11.79 -4.97 -10.58
C ALA A 225 11.58 -6.40 -11.08
N GLN A 226 12.20 -6.77 -12.19
CA GLN A 226 12.07 -8.10 -12.78
C GLN A 226 12.64 -9.20 -11.87
N VAL A 227 13.80 -8.94 -11.27
CA VAL A 227 14.43 -9.87 -10.31
C VAL A 227 13.55 -10.04 -9.08
N ARG A 228 12.99 -8.96 -8.55
CA ARG A 228 12.09 -9.00 -7.40
C ARG A 228 10.82 -9.80 -7.70
N LEU A 229 10.22 -9.61 -8.87
CA LEU A 229 9.06 -10.39 -9.30
C LEU A 229 9.39 -11.88 -9.40
N GLN A 230 10.52 -12.23 -10.01
CA GLN A 230 10.96 -13.63 -10.13
C GLN A 230 11.19 -14.27 -8.76
N GLN A 231 11.87 -13.58 -7.84
CA GLN A 231 12.08 -14.07 -6.47
C GLN A 231 10.78 -14.37 -5.74
N LEU A 232 9.75 -13.54 -5.91
CA LEU A 232 8.44 -13.76 -5.29
C LEU A 232 7.72 -14.99 -5.86
N ILE A 233 7.93 -15.30 -7.14
CA ILE A 233 7.39 -16.50 -7.78
C ILE A 233 8.17 -17.74 -7.29
N ASP A 234 9.51 -17.67 -7.29
CA ASP A 234 10.38 -18.79 -6.89
C ASP A 234 10.20 -19.18 -5.41
N THR A 235 9.85 -18.21 -4.56
CA THR A 235 9.57 -18.42 -3.13
C THR A 235 8.10 -18.76 -2.84
N GLU A 236 7.28 -18.93 -3.88
CA GLU A 236 5.83 -19.19 -3.79
C GLU A 236 5.05 -18.11 -3.01
N ALA A 237 5.63 -16.93 -2.82
CA ALA A 237 4.98 -15.78 -2.21
C ALA A 237 3.86 -15.23 -3.11
N MET A 238 4.00 -15.40 -4.43
CA MET A 238 2.98 -15.10 -5.44
C MET A 238 2.90 -16.19 -6.51
N PRO A 239 1.72 -16.41 -7.12
CA PRO A 239 1.60 -17.36 -8.22
C PRO A 239 2.33 -16.85 -9.48
N ALA A 240 2.82 -17.78 -10.30
CA ALA A 240 3.49 -17.45 -11.56
C ALA A 240 2.56 -16.75 -12.56
N GLU A 241 1.27 -17.08 -12.58
CA GLU A 241 0.25 -16.47 -13.44
C GLU A 241 -1.09 -16.36 -12.70
N ALA A 242 -1.95 -15.44 -13.15
CA ALA A 242 -3.32 -15.35 -12.65
C ALA A 242 -4.10 -16.59 -13.05
N ALA A 243 -4.84 -17.19 -12.10
CA ALA A 243 -5.68 -18.35 -12.38
C ALA A 243 -6.82 -18.08 -13.38
N ASP A 244 -7.22 -16.82 -13.55
CA ASP A 244 -8.30 -16.36 -14.43
C ASP A 244 -8.10 -14.87 -14.76
N ALA A 245 -8.46 -14.47 -15.98
CA ALA A 245 -8.39 -13.09 -16.45
C ALA A 245 -9.16 -12.10 -15.55
N ARG A 246 -10.20 -12.53 -14.81
CA ARG A 246 -10.96 -11.68 -13.88
C ARG A 246 -10.10 -10.97 -12.83
N TYR A 247 -8.97 -11.56 -12.42
CA TYR A 247 -8.12 -11.02 -11.36
C TYR A 247 -7.15 -9.93 -11.87
N THR A 248 -6.99 -9.83 -13.19
CA THR A 248 -6.03 -8.93 -13.83
C THR A 248 -6.45 -7.45 -13.80
N GLY A 249 -7.69 -7.14 -13.39
CA GLY A 249 -8.16 -5.78 -13.18
C GLY A 249 -9.66 -5.70 -12.89
N ILE A 250 -10.10 -4.60 -12.28
CA ILE A 250 -11.52 -4.43 -11.91
C ILE A 250 -12.46 -4.45 -13.12
N LYS A 251 -12.01 -3.94 -14.28
CA LYS A 251 -12.81 -3.94 -15.51
C LYS A 251 -13.15 -5.37 -15.94
N ASN A 252 -12.16 -6.26 -15.95
CA ASN A 252 -12.35 -7.68 -16.27
C ASN A 252 -13.20 -8.39 -15.22
N TRP A 253 -12.97 -8.10 -13.95
CA TRP A 253 -13.78 -8.64 -12.85
C TRP A 253 -15.27 -8.33 -13.03
N LEU A 254 -15.60 -7.07 -13.28
CA LEU A 254 -16.98 -6.60 -13.41
C LEU A 254 -17.62 -7.08 -14.72
N ALA A 255 -16.89 -7.09 -15.84
CA ALA A 255 -17.38 -7.61 -17.11
C ALA A 255 -17.78 -9.09 -16.99
N ILE A 256 -16.90 -9.93 -16.42
CA ILE A 256 -17.18 -11.36 -16.25
C ILE A 256 -18.30 -11.60 -15.22
N TYR A 257 -18.42 -10.75 -14.19
CA TYR A 257 -19.55 -10.81 -13.27
C TYR A 257 -20.86 -10.50 -13.99
N ALA A 258 -20.89 -9.45 -14.82
CA ALA A 258 -22.07 -9.04 -15.56
C ALA A 258 -22.56 -10.10 -16.55
N GLU A 259 -21.63 -10.74 -17.28
CA GLU A 259 -21.95 -11.84 -18.19
C GLU A 259 -22.58 -13.04 -17.47
N ARG A 260 -22.18 -13.30 -16.23
CA ARG A 260 -22.72 -14.41 -15.42
C ARG A 260 -24.07 -14.10 -14.81
N SER A 261 -24.31 -12.84 -14.42
CA SER A 261 -25.63 -12.42 -13.92
C SER A 261 -26.71 -12.45 -15.00
N ASP A 262 -26.32 -12.39 -16.27
CA ASP A 262 -27.22 -12.45 -17.42
C ASP A 262 -27.53 -13.91 -17.87
N GLN A 263 -26.81 -14.90 -17.35
CA GLN A 263 -27.11 -16.31 -17.60
C GLN A 263 -28.22 -16.80 -16.65
N PRO A 264 -29.37 -17.28 -17.16
CA PRO A 264 -30.40 -17.87 -16.31
C PRO A 264 -29.83 -19.09 -15.58
N ASP A 265 -30.17 -19.22 -14.28
CA ASP A 265 -29.77 -20.37 -13.47
C ASP A 265 -30.03 -21.68 -14.24
N PRO A 266 -29.04 -22.59 -14.34
CA PRO A 266 -29.27 -23.88 -14.96
C PRO A 266 -30.40 -24.58 -14.19
N ALA A 267 -31.46 -24.97 -14.90
CA ALA A 267 -32.60 -25.65 -14.30
C ALA A 267 -32.11 -26.83 -13.43
N PRO A 268 -32.65 -27.01 -12.21
CA PRO A 268 -32.24 -28.12 -11.35
C PRO A 268 -32.47 -29.45 -12.09
N LEU A 269 -31.42 -30.27 -12.14
CA LEU A 269 -31.44 -31.63 -12.68
C LEU A 269 -32.43 -32.53 -11.94
#